data_AF-A0A8V5GRQ7-F1
#
_entry.id   AF-A0A8V5GRQ7-F1
#
_cell.length_a   1.000
_cell.length_b   1.000
_cell.length_c   1.000
_cell.angle_alpha   90.00
_cell.angle_beta   90.00
_cell.angle_gamma   90.00
#
_symmetry.space_group_name_H-M   'P 1'
#
loop_
_entity.id
_entity.type
_entity.pdbx_description
1 polymer ?
#
loop_
_entity_poly.entity_id
_entity_poly.type
_entity_poly.pdbx_seq_one_letter_code
_entity_poly.pdbx_strand_id
1 'polypeptide(L)'
;MWCFIVLLPLCSCLDASIAIKPIFERFQSVIITSGTLSPLDMYPKILDFRPVTMATFSMTLARTCLCPMIVGRGNDQVAITSKFETREDIAVIRNLGSLLLELSAVVPDGIVAFFTSYQYLESTVAAWYEQGILENIQRNKLIFIETQDGAETSMALEKYQEACECGRGAVLLSVARGKVSEGVDFVHHYGRAVIMFGVPYVYTQSRILKARLEFLRDRFQLRENEFLAFDAMRHAAQCVGRALRGKSDYGIMVFADKRYARPDRRGKLPRWIQEQIPDSSLNLTVDEAVQVAKGFLRAMAQPFRQEDQLGLSLLTMEQLQCQEVLQRLEQGVQQL
;
A
#
# COMPACT_ATOMS: atom_id res chain seq x y z
N MET A 1 48.47 9.91 22.66
CA MET A 1 47.36 8.95 22.73
C MET A 1 46.60 9.10 21.41
N TRP A 2 46.93 8.28 20.41
CA TRP A 2 46.32 8.38 19.08
C TRP A 2 44.96 7.68 19.12
N CYS A 3 43.89 8.47 19.04
CA CYS A 3 42.54 7.95 18.92
C CYS A 3 42.38 7.44 17.47
N PHE A 4 42.65 6.15 17.24
CA PHE A 4 42.22 5.48 16.02
C PHE A 4 40.70 5.35 16.10
N ILE A 5 39.99 6.31 15.53
CA ILE A 5 38.61 6.10 15.10
C ILE A 5 38.69 5.06 13.98
N VAL A 6 38.43 3.80 14.33
CA VAL A 6 38.15 2.77 13.33
C VAL A 6 36.83 3.19 12.69
N LEU A 7 36.92 3.91 11.57
CA LEU A 7 35.86 3.97 10.57
C LEU A 7 35.66 2.54 10.10
N LEU A 8 34.83 1.77 10.80
CA LEU A 8 34.29 0.51 10.28
C LEU A 8 33.58 0.89 8.97
N PRO A 9 34.13 0.54 7.79
CA PRO A 9 33.39 0.76 6.56
C PRO A 9 32.08 -0.04 6.69
N LEU A 10 30.95 0.59 6.38
CA LEU A 10 29.65 -0.07 6.32
C LEU A 10 29.77 -1.27 5.36
N CYS A 11 29.92 -2.47 5.91
CA CYS A 11 29.97 -3.71 5.14
C CYS A 11 28.53 -4.11 4.84
N SER A 12 28.04 -3.74 3.66
CA SER A 12 26.68 -4.06 3.23
C SER A 12 26.70 -5.30 2.33
N CYS A 13 25.96 -6.33 2.71
CA CYS A 13 25.73 -7.49 1.85
C CYS A 13 24.73 -7.11 0.74
N LEU A 14 25.14 -7.29 -0.52
CA LEU A 14 24.29 -7.00 -1.68
C LEU A 14 23.55 -8.23 -2.20
N ASP A 15 24.10 -9.41 -1.93
CA ASP A 15 23.58 -10.69 -2.40
C ASP A 15 22.66 -11.34 -1.37
N ALA A 16 21.36 -11.35 -1.66
CA ALA A 16 20.36 -11.96 -0.79
C ALA A 16 20.37 -13.50 -0.86
N SER A 17 20.92 -14.09 -1.93
CA SER A 17 20.93 -15.54 -2.14
C SER A 17 21.79 -16.27 -1.09
N ILE A 18 22.88 -15.65 -0.64
CA ILE A 18 23.85 -16.24 0.30
C ILE A 18 23.17 -16.58 1.63
N ALA A 19 22.27 -15.71 2.10
CA ALA A 19 21.59 -15.91 3.38
C ALA A 19 20.50 -17.00 3.31
N ILE A 20 19.82 -17.14 2.18
CA ILE A 20 18.72 -18.09 2.01
C ILE A 20 19.21 -19.48 1.54
N LYS A 21 20.37 -19.56 0.89
CA LYS A 21 20.99 -20.79 0.42
C LYS A 21 21.02 -21.93 1.46
N PRO A 22 21.48 -21.74 2.71
CA PRO A 22 21.46 -22.83 3.69
C PRO A 22 20.04 -23.29 4.07
N ILE A 23 19.02 -22.45 3.90
CA ILE A 23 17.62 -22.83 4.15
C ILE A 23 17.15 -23.77 3.04
N PHE A 24 17.43 -23.43 1.78
CA PHE A 24 17.09 -24.29 0.64
C PHE A 24 17.88 -25.62 0.62
N GLU A 25 19.10 -25.64 1.14
CA GLU A 25 19.89 -26.88 1.25
C GLU A 25 19.43 -27.79 2.41
N ARG A 26 18.97 -27.22 3.52
CA ARG A 26 18.58 -27.97 4.72
C ARG A 26 17.17 -28.54 4.65
N PHE A 27 16.23 -27.81 4.05
CA PHE A 27 14.82 -28.18 4.03
C PHE A 27 14.41 -28.72 2.66
N GLN A 28 13.63 -29.79 2.66
CA GLN A 28 13.14 -30.42 1.43
C GLN A 28 12.15 -29.52 0.66
N SER A 29 11.28 -28.81 1.37
CA SER A 29 10.31 -27.89 0.78
C SER A 29 10.20 -26.61 1.60
N VAL A 30 10.33 -25.47 0.93
CA VAL A 30 10.20 -24.14 1.51
C VAL A 30 9.10 -23.42 0.75
N ILE A 31 8.06 -23.02 1.47
CA ILE A 31 6.91 -22.32 0.87
C ILE A 31 7.01 -20.85 1.26
N ILE A 32 7.11 -19.97 0.27
CA ILE A 32 7.09 -18.53 0.45
C ILE A 32 5.68 -18.04 0.13
N THR A 33 4.98 -17.50 1.13
CA THR A 33 3.63 -16.96 0.97
C THR A 33 3.59 -15.50 1.42
N SER A 34 2.93 -14.65 0.64
CA SER A 34 2.53 -13.30 1.06
C SER A 34 1.43 -12.78 0.15
N GLY A 35 0.52 -11.96 0.70
CA GLY A 35 -0.62 -11.40 -0.01
C GLY A 35 -0.27 -10.27 -0.99
N THR A 36 0.97 -9.78 -0.98
CA THR A 36 1.41 -8.61 -1.77
C THR A 36 2.65 -8.89 -2.62
N LEU A 37 3.03 -10.15 -2.81
CA LEU A 37 4.12 -10.53 -3.72
C LEU A 37 3.71 -10.21 -5.17
N SER A 38 4.34 -9.20 -5.77
CA SER A 38 4.15 -8.87 -7.18
C SER A 38 5.32 -8.04 -7.72
N PRO A 39 5.83 -8.34 -8.93
CA PRO A 39 5.60 -9.55 -9.72
C PRO A 39 6.39 -10.75 -9.17
N LEU A 40 5.86 -11.97 -9.33
CA LEU A 40 6.47 -13.19 -8.78
C LEU A 40 7.83 -13.53 -9.41
N ASP A 41 8.05 -13.18 -10.69
CA ASP A 41 9.27 -13.50 -11.45
C ASP A 41 10.55 -12.86 -10.88
N MET A 42 10.41 -11.81 -10.06
CA MET A 42 11.56 -11.11 -9.47
C MET A 42 12.18 -11.91 -8.31
N TYR A 43 11.39 -12.70 -7.58
CA TYR A 43 11.86 -13.40 -6.38
C TYR A 43 12.83 -14.55 -6.72
N PRO A 44 12.53 -15.45 -7.69
CA PRO A 44 13.48 -16.48 -8.13
C PRO A 44 14.80 -15.89 -8.62
N LYS A 45 14.74 -14.76 -9.34
CA LYS A 45 15.93 -14.06 -9.86
C LYS A 45 16.81 -13.49 -8.76
N ILE A 46 16.22 -12.85 -7.74
CA ILE A 46 16.98 -12.19 -6.66
C ILE A 46 17.54 -13.19 -5.64
N LEU A 47 16.79 -14.25 -5.33
CA LEU A 47 17.13 -15.22 -4.29
C LEU A 47 17.84 -16.47 -4.83
N ASP A 48 18.08 -16.55 -6.15
CA ASP A 48 18.74 -17.65 -6.86
C ASP A 48 18.15 -19.04 -6.54
N PHE A 49 16.84 -19.18 -6.74
CA PHE A 49 16.15 -20.47 -6.58
C PHE A 49 15.19 -20.73 -7.75
N ARG A 50 14.83 -22.02 -7.93
CA ARG A 50 13.86 -22.45 -8.93
C ARG A 50 12.64 -23.04 -8.24
N PRO A 51 11.52 -22.28 -8.13
CA PRO A 51 10.29 -22.83 -7.59
C PRO A 51 9.70 -23.88 -8.52
N VAL A 52 9.07 -24.90 -7.94
CA VAL A 52 8.24 -25.86 -8.69
C VAL A 52 6.90 -25.23 -9.08
N THR A 53 6.35 -24.42 -8.18
CA THR A 53 5.08 -23.71 -8.37
C THR A 53 5.25 -22.24 -8.09
N MET A 54 4.85 -21.39 -9.04
CA MET A 54 4.61 -19.97 -8.83
C MET A 54 3.15 -19.72 -9.11
N ALA A 55 2.34 -19.54 -8.06
CA ALA A 55 0.91 -19.37 -8.21
C ALA A 55 0.49 -17.99 -7.71
N THR A 56 -0.36 -17.32 -8.50
CA THR A 56 -1.11 -16.15 -8.06
C THR A 56 -2.59 -16.51 -7.97
N PHE A 57 -3.18 -16.21 -6.82
CA PHE A 57 -4.61 -16.42 -6.59
C PHE A 57 -5.35 -15.09 -6.80
N SER A 58 -6.32 -15.09 -7.72
CA SER A 58 -7.26 -13.96 -7.84
C SER A 58 -8.23 -13.96 -6.66
N MET A 59 -8.71 -12.78 -6.27
CA MET A 59 -9.64 -12.70 -5.16
C MET A 59 -11.08 -12.86 -5.63
N THR A 60 -11.67 -14.03 -5.39
CA THR A 60 -13.10 -14.28 -5.67
C THR A 60 -13.96 -13.62 -4.59
N LEU A 61 -14.70 -12.61 -5.01
CA LEU A 61 -15.56 -11.79 -4.17
C LEU A 61 -17.02 -11.92 -4.60
N ALA A 62 -17.92 -12.12 -3.63
CA ALA A 62 -19.37 -12.02 -3.87
C ALA A 62 -19.84 -10.56 -3.98
N ARG A 63 -19.04 -9.61 -3.46
CA ARG A 63 -19.29 -8.17 -3.49
C ARG A 63 -17.97 -7.44 -3.68
N THR A 64 -17.95 -6.32 -4.40
CA THR A 64 -16.75 -5.49 -4.56
C THR A 64 -16.33 -4.88 -3.22
N CYS A 65 -15.53 -5.61 -2.44
CA CYS A 65 -15.11 -5.19 -1.10
C CYS A 65 -13.98 -4.15 -1.11
N LEU A 66 -13.32 -3.96 -2.25
CA LEU A 66 -12.30 -2.92 -2.42
C LEU A 66 -12.67 -1.95 -3.51
N CYS A 67 -12.29 -0.69 -3.29
CA CYS A 67 -12.36 0.36 -4.30
C CYS A 67 -10.97 1.00 -4.47
N PRO A 68 -10.09 0.40 -5.29
CA PRO A 68 -8.83 1.02 -5.63
C PRO A 68 -9.03 2.10 -6.70
N MET A 69 -8.52 3.30 -6.41
CA MET A 69 -8.63 4.45 -7.30
C MET A 69 -7.30 5.20 -7.37
N ILE A 70 -7.01 5.74 -8.55
CA ILE A 70 -5.78 6.49 -8.78
C ILE A 70 -6.13 7.97 -8.96
N VAL A 71 -5.76 8.78 -7.98
CA VAL A 71 -5.98 10.23 -8.00
C VAL A 71 -4.73 10.89 -8.54
N GLY A 72 -4.81 11.34 -9.80
CA GLY A 72 -3.67 11.88 -10.54
C GLY A 72 -3.73 13.38 -10.75
N ARG A 73 -4.87 14.02 -10.45
CA ARG A 73 -5.12 15.44 -10.71
C ARG A 73 -5.78 16.09 -9.50
N GLY A 74 -5.35 17.30 -9.19
CA GLY A 74 -6.02 18.18 -8.25
C GLY A 74 -7.30 18.79 -8.84
N ASN A 75 -8.07 19.49 -8.02
CA ASN A 75 -9.26 20.23 -8.46
C ASN A 75 -8.88 21.37 -9.42
N ASP A 76 -7.68 21.92 -9.26
CA ASP A 76 -7.09 22.91 -10.18
C ASP A 76 -6.52 22.29 -11.48
N GLN A 77 -6.78 21.01 -11.75
CA GLN A 77 -6.18 20.22 -12.85
C GLN A 77 -4.65 20.07 -12.80
N VAL A 78 -4.01 20.53 -11.73
CA VAL A 78 -2.58 20.32 -11.48
C VAL A 78 -2.31 18.84 -11.26
N ALA A 79 -1.27 18.30 -11.92
CA ALA A 79 -0.90 16.90 -11.77
C ALA A 79 -0.34 16.63 -10.36
N ILE A 80 -0.95 15.71 -9.62
CA ILE A 80 -0.47 15.29 -8.31
C ILE A 80 0.69 14.31 -8.53
N THR A 81 1.87 14.65 -8.03
CA THR A 81 3.02 13.75 -8.09
C THR A 81 4.05 14.04 -7.00
N SER A 82 4.66 12.99 -6.45
CA SER A 82 5.80 13.12 -5.52
C SER A 82 7.14 12.93 -6.24
N LYS A 83 7.33 13.56 -7.41
CA LYS A 83 8.67 13.69 -7.99
C LYS A 83 9.49 14.66 -7.15
N PHE A 84 10.80 14.43 -7.05
CA PHE A 84 11.67 15.25 -6.20
C PHE A 84 11.60 16.74 -6.53
N GLU A 85 11.55 17.08 -7.81
CA GLU A 85 11.46 18.47 -8.30
C GLU A 85 10.16 19.17 -7.91
N THR A 86 9.05 18.44 -7.89
CA THR A 86 7.70 19.00 -7.73
C THR A 86 7.09 18.73 -6.35
N ARG A 87 7.84 18.05 -5.45
CA ARG A 87 7.31 17.67 -4.13
C ARG A 87 7.15 18.86 -3.19
N GLU A 88 7.96 19.90 -3.39
CA GLU A 88 7.96 21.14 -2.61
C GLU A 88 7.02 22.19 -3.25
N ASP A 89 6.37 21.86 -4.38
CA ASP A 89 5.38 22.73 -4.99
C ASP A 89 4.16 22.87 -4.08
N ILE A 90 3.92 24.11 -3.64
CA ILE A 90 2.81 24.48 -2.76
C ILE A 90 1.47 24.03 -3.34
N ALA A 91 1.30 24.11 -4.67
CA ALA A 91 0.09 23.67 -5.35
C ALA A 91 -0.16 22.15 -5.21
N VAL A 92 0.89 21.32 -5.25
CA VAL A 92 0.75 19.86 -5.08
C VAL A 92 0.41 19.56 -3.63
N ILE A 93 1.12 20.15 -2.68
CA ILE A 93 0.88 19.99 -1.24
C ILE A 93 -0.55 20.40 -0.88
N ARG A 94 -1.04 21.52 -1.42
CA ARG A 94 -2.41 21.99 -1.24
C ARG A 94 -3.43 20.97 -1.75
N ASN A 95 -3.23 20.44 -2.97
CA ASN A 95 -4.13 19.45 -3.56
C ASN A 95 -4.15 18.13 -2.77
N LEU A 96 -3.03 17.70 -2.17
CA LEU A 96 -3.01 16.57 -1.25
C LEU A 96 -3.82 16.85 0.02
N GLY A 97 -3.73 18.07 0.54
CA GLY A 97 -4.51 18.53 1.69
C GLY A 97 -6.01 18.59 1.39
N SER A 98 -6.40 19.10 0.21
CA SER A 98 -7.78 19.09 -0.27
C SER A 98 -8.32 17.67 -0.41
N LEU A 99 -7.53 16.74 -0.97
CA LEU A 99 -7.90 15.33 -1.06
C LEU A 99 -8.17 14.73 0.32
N LEU A 100 -7.28 14.95 1.30
CA LEU A 100 -7.46 14.45 2.64
C LEU A 100 -8.69 15.07 3.32
N LEU A 101 -8.88 16.39 3.16
CA LEU A 101 -10.00 17.13 3.73
C LEU A 101 -11.34 16.61 3.19
N GLU A 102 -11.49 16.47 1.89
CA GLU A 102 -12.75 16.03 1.28
C GLU A 102 -13.04 14.55 1.59
N LEU A 103 -12.01 13.70 1.59
CA LEU A 103 -12.17 12.31 2.02
C LEU A 103 -12.51 12.21 3.51
N SER A 104 -11.93 13.07 4.38
CA SER A 104 -12.25 13.09 5.81
C SER A 104 -13.72 13.41 6.10
N ALA A 105 -14.38 14.17 5.22
CA ALA A 105 -15.79 14.49 5.36
C ALA A 105 -16.72 13.33 4.92
N VAL A 106 -16.21 12.37 4.15
CA VAL A 106 -17.00 11.32 3.50
C VAL A 106 -16.78 9.95 4.13
N VAL A 107 -15.53 9.62 4.44
CA VAL A 107 -15.16 8.29 4.91
C VAL A 107 -15.50 8.19 6.41
N PRO A 108 -16.27 7.17 6.83
CA PRO A 108 -16.56 6.95 8.24
C PRO A 108 -15.30 6.47 8.99
N ASP A 109 -15.30 6.63 10.31
CA ASP A 109 -14.29 6.04 11.20
C ASP A 109 -12.85 6.47 10.86
N GLY A 110 -11.97 5.51 10.56
CA GLY A 110 -10.53 5.70 10.38
C GLY A 110 -10.05 5.87 8.94
N ILE A 111 -9.17 6.85 8.72
CA ILE A 111 -8.37 7.02 7.51
C ILE A 111 -6.89 6.85 7.85
N VAL A 112 -6.18 6.05 7.06
CA VAL A 112 -4.72 5.90 7.20
C VAL A 112 -4.05 6.50 5.97
N ALA A 113 -3.17 7.47 6.18
CA ALA A 113 -2.51 8.19 5.11
C ALA A 113 -0.99 7.98 5.18
N PHE A 114 -0.45 7.26 4.21
CA PHE A 114 0.96 6.91 4.14
C PHE A 114 1.74 7.89 3.26
N PHE A 115 2.79 8.47 3.82
CA PHE A 115 3.74 9.35 3.13
C PHE A 115 5.01 8.60 2.73
N THR A 116 5.77 9.17 1.80
CA THR A 116 7.00 8.56 1.29
C THR A 116 8.17 8.61 2.29
N SER A 117 8.22 9.62 3.17
CA SER A 117 9.29 9.80 4.16
C SER A 117 8.84 10.70 5.32
N TYR A 118 9.51 10.60 6.48
CA TYR A 118 9.26 11.47 7.64
C TYR A 118 9.49 12.95 7.32
N GLN A 119 10.58 13.27 6.60
CA GLN A 119 10.83 14.66 6.17
C GLN A 119 9.71 15.21 5.29
N TYR A 120 9.14 14.38 4.41
CA TYR A 120 8.04 14.81 3.55
C TYR A 120 6.73 14.96 4.34
N LEU A 121 6.49 14.08 5.31
CA LEU A 121 5.38 14.19 6.24
C LEU A 121 5.45 15.50 7.04
N GLU A 122 6.59 15.77 7.70
CA GLU A 122 6.78 16.97 8.52
C GLU A 122 6.60 18.26 7.72
N SER A 123 7.26 18.36 6.56
CA SER A 123 7.14 19.55 5.67
C SER A 123 5.72 19.74 5.14
N THR A 124 5.03 18.66 4.76
CA THR A 124 3.65 18.72 4.28
C THR A 124 2.69 19.14 5.39
N VAL A 125 2.83 18.58 6.59
CA VAL A 125 1.98 18.92 7.74
C VAL A 125 2.21 20.37 8.18
N ALA A 126 3.46 20.84 8.20
CA ALA A 126 3.78 22.23 8.51
C ALA A 126 3.11 23.19 7.50
N ALA A 127 3.21 22.89 6.20
CA ALA A 127 2.53 23.68 5.17
C ALA A 127 1.00 23.64 5.29
N TRP A 128 0.41 22.49 5.66
CA TRP A 128 -1.04 22.38 5.90
C TRP A 128 -1.50 23.16 7.13
N TYR A 129 -0.64 23.30 8.14
CA TYR A 129 -0.91 24.14 9.30
C TYR A 129 -0.91 25.62 8.92
N GLU A 130 0.12 26.09 8.21
CA GLU A 130 0.21 27.49 7.73
C GLU A 130 -0.94 27.88 6.79
N GLN A 131 -1.43 26.94 5.97
CA GLN A 131 -2.55 27.16 5.05
C GLN A 131 -3.93 27.03 5.72
N GLY A 132 -4.01 26.66 7.00
CA GLY A 132 -5.29 26.44 7.71
C GLY A 132 -6.08 25.21 7.25
N ILE A 133 -5.48 24.32 6.46
CA ILE A 133 -6.12 23.08 6.00
C ILE A 133 -6.27 22.10 7.17
N LEU A 134 -5.25 22.03 8.03
CA LEU A 134 -5.21 21.09 9.14
C LEU A 134 -6.35 21.33 10.14
N GLU A 135 -6.71 22.59 10.41
CA GLU A 135 -7.84 22.93 11.27
C GLU A 135 -9.18 22.42 10.72
N ASN A 136 -9.37 22.51 9.39
CA ASN A 136 -10.57 22.01 8.74
C ASN A 136 -10.66 20.48 8.79
N ILE A 137 -9.53 19.79 8.67
CA ILE A 137 -9.48 18.33 8.85
C ILE A 137 -9.79 17.95 10.31
N GLN A 138 -9.25 18.69 11.28
CA GLN A 138 -9.50 18.47 12.72
C GLN A 138 -10.97 18.66 13.13
N ARG A 139 -11.72 19.50 12.40
CA ARG A 139 -13.18 19.64 12.59
C ARG A 139 -13.92 18.35 12.21
N ASN A 140 -13.42 17.61 11.23
CA ASN A 140 -14.04 16.37 10.77
C ASN A 140 -13.56 15.15 11.57
N LYS A 141 -12.24 15.04 11.81
CA LYS A 141 -11.61 13.86 12.45
C LYS A 141 -10.39 14.25 13.26
N LEU A 142 -10.08 13.49 14.30
CA LEU A 142 -8.83 13.69 15.07
C LEU A 142 -7.62 13.26 14.25
N ILE A 143 -6.53 14.01 14.33
CA ILE A 143 -5.30 13.74 13.56
C ILE A 143 -4.23 13.21 14.50
N PHE A 144 -3.64 12.07 14.13
CA PHE A 144 -2.51 11.45 14.79
C PHE A 144 -1.36 11.35 13.80
N ILE A 145 -0.16 11.66 14.24
CA ILE A 145 1.04 11.72 13.40
C ILE A 145 2.05 10.71 13.95
N GLU A 146 2.58 9.86 13.07
CA GLU A 146 3.67 8.95 13.40
C GLU A 146 4.98 9.73 13.59
N THR A 147 5.66 9.51 14.70
CA THR A 147 7.01 10.03 14.96
C THR A 147 8.05 8.91 14.88
N GLN A 148 9.34 9.25 14.91
CA GLN A 148 10.40 8.23 14.89
C GLN A 148 10.51 7.48 16.22
N ASP A 149 10.02 8.09 17.31
CA ASP A 149 10.00 7.48 18.63
C ASP A 149 8.94 6.36 18.69
N GLY A 150 9.36 5.21 19.19
CA GLY A 150 8.49 4.04 19.32
C GLY A 150 7.40 4.24 20.36
N ALA A 151 7.71 4.88 21.49
CA ALA A 151 6.75 5.05 22.59
C ALA A 151 5.62 6.01 22.20
N GLU A 152 5.97 7.16 21.60
CA GLU A 152 4.99 8.11 21.07
C GLU A 152 4.12 7.47 19.98
N THR A 153 4.72 6.70 19.08
CA THR A 153 3.97 6.02 18.00
C THR A 153 2.96 5.02 18.57
N SER A 154 3.32 4.25 19.59
CA SER A 154 2.40 3.32 20.26
C SER A 154 1.24 4.06 20.92
N MET A 155 1.51 5.18 21.59
CA MET A 155 0.48 6.01 22.22
C MET A 155 -0.45 6.65 21.17
N ALA A 156 0.10 7.17 20.07
CA ALA A 156 -0.68 7.73 18.98
C ALA A 156 -1.60 6.68 18.32
N LEU A 157 -1.12 5.44 18.18
CA LEU A 157 -1.91 4.35 17.64
C LEU A 157 -3.05 3.91 18.58
N GLU A 158 -2.78 3.82 19.88
CA GLU A 158 -3.81 3.49 20.87
C GLU A 158 -4.92 4.55 20.87
N LYS A 159 -4.54 5.83 20.88
CA LYS A 159 -5.50 6.94 20.80
C LYS A 159 -6.23 7.04 19.47
N TYR A 160 -5.60 6.63 18.38
CA TYR A 160 -6.25 6.49 17.08
C TYR A 160 -7.37 5.44 17.12
N GLN A 161 -7.11 4.27 17.71
CA GLN A 161 -8.09 3.19 17.84
C GLN A 161 -9.25 3.62 18.74
N GLU A 162 -8.97 4.20 19.91
CA GLU A 162 -9.99 4.74 20.82
C GLU A 162 -10.88 5.78 20.10
N ALA A 163 -10.29 6.69 19.32
CA ALA A 163 -11.04 7.72 18.60
C ALA A 163 -11.95 7.17 17.50
N CYS A 164 -11.56 6.05 16.87
CA CYS A 164 -12.40 5.34 15.91
C CYS A 164 -13.60 4.68 16.61
N GLU A 165 -13.39 4.09 17.78
CA GLU A 165 -14.44 3.41 18.56
C GLU A 165 -15.43 4.38 19.20
N CYS A 166 -14.97 5.55 19.66
CA CYS A 166 -15.83 6.60 20.23
C CYS A 166 -16.67 7.35 19.17
N GLY A 167 -16.58 7.00 17.89
CA GLY A 167 -17.42 7.55 16.82
C GLY A 167 -17.04 8.96 16.33
N ARG A 168 -15.94 9.55 16.83
CA ARG A 168 -15.42 10.83 16.32
C ARG A 168 -14.68 10.65 15.00
N GLY A 169 -14.07 9.48 14.80
CA GLY A 169 -13.23 9.18 13.64
C GLY A 169 -11.85 9.81 13.75
N ALA A 170 -10.90 9.18 13.07
CA ALA A 170 -9.49 9.54 13.20
C ALA A 170 -8.76 9.44 11.86
N VAL A 171 -7.68 10.21 11.73
CA VAL A 171 -6.75 10.19 10.61
C VAL A 171 -5.36 9.89 11.17
N LEU A 172 -4.76 8.79 10.72
CA LEU A 172 -3.38 8.45 11.05
C LEU A 172 -2.47 8.81 9.88
N LEU A 173 -1.60 9.80 10.07
CA LEU A 173 -0.56 10.17 9.12
C LEU A 173 0.72 9.39 9.46
N SER A 174 1.11 8.47 8.59
CA SER A 174 2.20 7.51 8.80
C SER A 174 3.15 7.47 7.62
N VAL A 175 4.26 6.75 7.74
CA VAL A 175 5.25 6.60 6.67
C VAL A 175 5.20 5.18 6.09
N ALA A 176 5.22 5.06 4.77
CA ALA A 176 5.12 3.79 4.04
C ALA A 176 6.30 2.81 4.27
N ARG A 177 7.37 3.27 4.90
CA ARG A 177 8.55 2.48 5.32
C ARG A 177 8.82 2.65 6.83
N GLY A 178 7.81 3.11 7.56
CA GLY A 178 7.84 3.29 9.01
C GLY A 178 7.40 2.03 9.74
N LYS A 179 7.50 2.05 11.08
CA LYS A 179 7.16 0.90 11.93
C LYS A 179 5.69 0.53 11.81
N VAL A 180 4.82 1.52 11.68
CA VAL A 180 3.37 1.34 11.54
C VAL A 180 3.02 0.54 10.27
N SER A 181 3.72 0.81 9.17
CA SER A 181 3.52 0.13 7.89
C SER A 181 4.03 -1.32 7.85
N GLU A 182 4.75 -1.78 8.88
CA GLU A 182 5.28 -3.15 8.98
C GLU A 182 4.55 -3.98 10.05
N GLY A 183 4.32 -3.40 11.22
CA GLY A 183 3.86 -4.15 12.40
C GLY A 183 2.39 -4.03 12.77
N VAL A 184 1.63 -3.14 12.12
CA VAL A 184 0.24 -2.82 12.53
C VAL A 184 -0.75 -3.22 11.46
N ASP A 185 -1.89 -3.77 11.88
CA ASP A 185 -3.00 -4.14 11.01
C ASP A 185 -4.22 -3.25 11.27
N PHE A 186 -4.82 -2.74 10.19
CA PHE A 186 -5.99 -1.87 10.26
C PHE A 186 -7.24 -2.68 9.91
N VAL A 187 -7.76 -3.37 10.92
CA VAL A 187 -8.91 -4.26 10.75
C VAL A 187 -10.21 -3.46 10.74
N HIS A 188 -11.13 -3.74 9.81
CA HIS A 188 -12.49 -3.20 9.81
C HIS A 188 -12.55 -1.67 9.77
N HIS A 189 -13.15 -1.07 10.79
CA HIS A 189 -13.45 0.35 10.86
C HIS A 189 -12.19 1.20 11.16
N TYR A 190 -11.08 0.57 11.58
CA TYR A 190 -9.82 1.27 11.79
C TYR A 190 -9.14 1.72 10.50
N GLY A 191 -9.60 1.31 9.31
CA GLY A 191 -8.92 1.62 8.05
C GLY A 191 -9.86 1.65 6.84
N ARG A 192 -10.98 2.38 6.93
CA ARG A 192 -11.99 2.44 5.86
C ARG A 192 -11.47 3.07 4.58
N ALA A 193 -10.52 3.99 4.68
CA ALA A 193 -9.76 4.46 3.55
C ALA A 193 -8.26 4.45 3.85
N VAL A 194 -7.48 3.90 2.94
CA VAL A 194 -6.03 4.01 2.93
C VAL A 194 -5.60 4.89 1.78
N ILE A 195 -4.86 5.94 2.08
CA ILE A 195 -4.37 6.91 1.11
C ILE A 195 -2.86 6.78 1.02
N MET A 196 -2.35 6.45 -0.16
CA MET A 196 -0.92 6.48 -0.46
C MET A 196 -0.56 7.81 -1.09
N PHE A 197 0.06 8.70 -0.31
CA PHE A 197 0.58 9.97 -0.82
C PHE A 197 1.91 9.75 -1.52
N GLY A 198 1.86 9.76 -2.85
CA GLY A 198 3.04 9.57 -3.67
C GLY A 198 3.47 8.11 -3.83
N VAL A 199 4.62 7.92 -4.46
CA VAL A 199 5.25 6.61 -4.67
C VAL A 199 6.44 6.45 -3.74
N PRO A 200 6.47 5.42 -2.85
CA PRO A 200 7.47 5.29 -1.79
C PRO A 200 8.81 4.77 -2.32
N TYR A 201 9.51 5.61 -3.09
CA TYR A 201 10.86 5.33 -3.56
C TYR A 201 11.87 5.41 -2.42
N VAL A 202 12.85 4.52 -2.45
CA VAL A 202 14.04 4.62 -1.60
C VAL A 202 14.89 5.80 -2.08
N TYR A 203 15.63 6.42 -1.15
CA TYR A 203 16.58 7.48 -1.48
C TYR A 203 17.66 7.01 -2.46
N THR A 204 17.58 7.49 -3.70
CA THR A 204 18.41 7.03 -4.83
C THR A 204 19.87 7.46 -4.76
N GLN A 205 20.20 8.50 -3.97
CA GLN A 205 21.59 8.95 -3.85
C GLN A 205 22.40 8.18 -2.80
N SER A 206 21.79 7.22 -2.09
CA SER A 206 22.51 6.35 -1.15
C SER A 206 23.56 5.50 -1.87
N ARG A 207 24.79 5.49 -1.35
CA ARG A 207 25.90 4.67 -1.87
C ARG A 207 25.56 3.18 -1.85
N ILE A 208 24.85 2.72 -0.81
CA ILE A 208 24.46 1.32 -0.65
C ILE A 208 23.50 0.90 -1.75
N LEU A 209 22.51 1.76 -2.06
CA LEU A 209 21.53 1.46 -3.10
C LEU A 209 22.18 1.46 -4.48
N LYS A 210 23.07 2.40 -4.77
CA LYS A 210 23.84 2.42 -6.04
C LYS A 210 24.66 1.15 -6.22
N ALA A 211 25.43 0.75 -5.20
CA ALA A 211 26.20 -0.49 -5.23
C ALA A 211 25.30 -1.71 -5.43
N ARG A 212 24.13 -1.75 -4.77
CA ARG A 212 23.14 -2.83 -4.97
C ARG A 212 22.59 -2.86 -6.39
N LEU A 213 22.26 -1.71 -6.96
CA LEU A 213 21.75 -1.58 -8.33
C LEU A 213 22.80 -2.04 -9.35
N GLU A 214 24.06 -1.64 -9.18
CA GLU A 214 25.19 -2.11 -9.99
C GLU A 214 25.35 -3.63 -9.90
N PHE A 215 25.33 -4.20 -8.69
CA PHE A 215 25.39 -5.64 -8.49
C PHE A 215 24.23 -6.39 -9.18
N LEU A 216 23.00 -5.90 -9.03
CA LEU A 216 21.81 -6.51 -9.64
C LEU A 216 21.85 -6.43 -11.17
N ARG A 217 22.40 -5.35 -11.72
CA ARG A 217 22.61 -5.18 -13.16
C ARG A 217 23.64 -6.17 -13.69
N ASP A 218 24.78 -6.30 -13.00
CA ASP A 218 25.90 -7.10 -13.49
C ASP A 218 25.66 -8.62 -13.33
N ARG A 219 25.00 -9.05 -12.24
CA ARG A 219 24.73 -10.47 -11.97
C ARG A 219 23.44 -10.98 -12.60
N PHE A 220 22.36 -10.21 -12.48
CA PHE A 220 21.01 -10.66 -12.82
C PHE A 220 20.40 -9.94 -14.04
N GLN A 221 21.17 -9.05 -14.69
CA GLN A 221 20.73 -8.27 -15.86
C GLN A 221 19.45 -7.46 -15.60
N LEU A 222 19.20 -7.11 -14.33
CA LEU A 222 18.04 -6.32 -13.94
C LEU A 222 18.32 -4.83 -14.16
N ARG A 223 17.39 -4.16 -14.86
CA ARG A 223 17.47 -2.71 -15.05
C ARG A 223 17.20 -1.99 -13.74
N GLU A 224 17.94 -0.92 -13.48
CA GLU A 224 17.83 -0.16 -12.23
C GLU A 224 16.40 0.36 -11.98
N ASN A 225 15.78 0.94 -13.01
CA ASN A 225 14.41 1.44 -12.95
C ASN A 225 13.38 0.33 -12.64
N GLU A 226 13.66 -0.88 -13.08
CA GLU A 226 12.77 -2.02 -12.89
C GLU A 226 12.74 -2.44 -11.43
N PHE A 227 13.92 -2.54 -10.80
CA PHE A 227 14.07 -2.83 -9.37
C PHE A 227 13.49 -1.71 -8.49
N LEU A 228 13.76 -0.44 -8.82
CA LEU A 228 13.22 0.70 -8.07
C LEU A 228 11.69 0.73 -8.10
N ALA A 229 11.09 0.49 -9.26
CA ALA A 229 9.64 0.42 -9.40
C ALA A 229 9.07 -0.81 -8.68
N PHE A 230 9.73 -1.97 -8.77
CA PHE A 230 9.35 -3.17 -8.03
C PHE A 230 9.32 -2.91 -6.51
N ASP A 231 10.42 -2.41 -5.95
CA ASP A 231 10.49 -2.17 -4.51
C ASP A 231 9.47 -1.12 -4.05
N ALA A 232 9.25 -0.06 -4.83
CA ALA A 232 8.25 0.95 -4.50
C ALA A 232 6.81 0.41 -4.54
N MET A 233 6.45 -0.36 -5.57
CA MET A 233 5.10 -0.94 -5.67
C MET A 233 4.86 -2.01 -4.60
N ARG A 234 5.88 -2.80 -4.24
CA ARG A 234 5.82 -3.77 -3.15
C ARG A 234 5.46 -3.10 -1.82
N HIS A 235 6.13 -2.00 -1.46
CA HIS A 235 5.83 -1.26 -0.22
C HIS A 235 4.47 -0.56 -0.29
N ALA A 236 4.11 0.03 -1.43
CA ALA A 236 2.80 0.67 -1.59
C ALA A 236 1.65 -0.36 -1.43
N ALA A 237 1.77 -1.52 -2.08
CA ALA A 237 0.80 -2.60 -1.95
C ALA A 237 0.77 -3.19 -0.53
N GLN A 238 1.92 -3.29 0.15
CA GLN A 238 1.98 -3.73 1.54
C GLN A 238 1.24 -2.79 2.48
N CYS A 239 1.38 -1.48 2.30
CA CYS A 239 0.67 -0.48 3.11
C CYS A 239 -0.85 -0.54 2.84
N VAL A 240 -1.23 -0.54 1.57
CA VAL A 240 -2.63 -0.55 1.13
C VAL A 240 -3.34 -1.85 1.50
N GLY A 241 -2.64 -2.98 1.38
CA GLY A 241 -3.18 -4.30 1.68
C GLY A 241 -3.52 -4.52 3.16
N ARG A 242 -3.09 -3.65 4.07
CA ARG A 242 -3.38 -3.76 5.51
C ARG A 242 -4.80 -3.42 5.90
N ALA A 243 -5.54 -2.69 5.06
CA ALA A 243 -6.92 -2.32 5.33
C ALA A 243 -7.93 -3.44 5.06
N LEU A 244 -7.53 -4.53 4.40
CA LEU A 244 -8.44 -5.62 4.08
C LEU A 244 -7.97 -6.92 4.73
N ARG A 245 -8.73 -7.42 5.71
CA ARG A 245 -8.45 -8.70 6.39
C ARG A 245 -9.47 -9.80 6.12
N GLY A 246 -10.68 -9.47 5.69
CA GLY A 246 -11.74 -10.45 5.44
C GLY A 246 -12.70 -10.03 4.32
N LYS A 247 -13.51 -10.98 3.87
CA LYS A 247 -14.48 -10.76 2.78
C LYS A 247 -15.71 -9.97 3.21
N SER A 248 -16.01 -9.94 4.51
CA SER A 248 -17.05 -9.07 5.08
C SER A 248 -16.58 -7.62 5.21
N ASP A 249 -15.26 -7.40 5.15
CA ASP A 249 -14.68 -6.09 5.29
C ASP A 249 -14.70 -5.33 3.97
N TYR A 250 -14.64 -4.01 4.04
CA TYR A 250 -14.53 -3.16 2.87
C TYR A 250 -13.65 -1.95 3.13
N GLY A 251 -12.92 -1.55 2.09
CA GLY A 251 -11.96 -0.46 2.17
C GLY A 251 -11.77 0.25 0.84
N ILE A 252 -11.58 1.57 0.93
CA ILE A 252 -11.18 2.42 -0.19
C ILE A 252 -9.65 2.47 -0.20
N MET A 253 -9.06 2.31 -1.38
CA MET A 253 -7.61 2.34 -1.56
C MET A 253 -7.27 3.45 -2.55
N VAL A 254 -6.78 4.58 -2.03
CA VAL A 254 -6.48 5.76 -2.84
C VAL A 254 -4.99 5.84 -3.12
N PHE A 255 -4.62 5.81 -4.39
CA PHE A 255 -3.26 6.05 -4.85
C PHE A 255 -3.13 7.49 -5.35
N ALA A 256 -2.63 8.39 -4.50
CA ALA A 256 -2.50 9.82 -4.78
C ALA A 256 -1.17 10.14 -5.48
N ASP A 257 -1.02 9.68 -6.72
CA ASP A 257 0.05 10.07 -7.64
C ASP A 257 -0.30 9.67 -9.08
N LYS A 258 -0.20 10.61 -10.02
CA LYS A 258 -0.40 10.33 -11.46
C LYS A 258 0.47 9.19 -11.98
N ARG A 259 1.63 8.93 -11.37
CA ARG A 259 2.55 7.88 -11.81
C ARG A 259 1.98 6.47 -11.65
N TYR A 260 1.07 6.22 -10.71
CA TYR A 260 0.42 4.90 -10.56
C TYR A 260 -0.42 4.53 -11.79
N ALA A 261 -0.93 5.50 -12.55
CA ALA A 261 -1.70 5.25 -13.76
C ALA A 261 -0.84 4.69 -14.92
N ARG A 262 0.50 4.76 -14.83
CA ARG A 262 1.39 4.20 -15.86
C ARG A 262 1.34 2.67 -15.83
N PRO A 263 1.24 1.99 -17.00
CA PRO A 263 1.09 0.53 -17.06
C PRO A 263 2.27 -0.22 -16.42
N ASP A 264 3.50 0.27 -16.55
CA ASP A 264 4.70 -0.33 -15.92
C ASP A 264 4.63 -0.34 -14.38
N ARG A 265 3.94 0.63 -13.77
CA ARG A 265 3.77 0.68 -12.31
C ARG A 265 2.52 -0.07 -11.87
N ARG A 266 1.40 0.16 -12.55
CA ARG A 266 0.13 -0.53 -12.30
C ARG A 266 0.28 -2.04 -12.41
N GLY A 267 1.00 -2.53 -13.42
CA GLY A 267 1.25 -3.95 -13.65
C GLY A 267 2.08 -4.64 -12.56
N LYS A 268 2.77 -3.87 -11.70
CA LYS A 268 3.56 -4.40 -10.57
C LYS A 268 2.77 -4.43 -9.26
N LEU A 269 1.53 -3.92 -9.23
CA LEU A 269 0.67 -4.12 -8.07
C LEU A 269 0.22 -5.59 -8.01
N PRO A 270 -0.23 -6.11 -6.86
CA PRO A 270 -0.82 -7.44 -6.80
C PRO A 270 -2.05 -7.55 -7.69
N ARG A 271 -2.22 -8.72 -8.32
CA ARG A 271 -3.29 -8.97 -9.29
C ARG A 271 -4.69 -8.73 -8.71
N TRP A 272 -4.91 -9.13 -7.46
CA TRP A 272 -6.20 -8.92 -6.77
C TRP A 272 -6.58 -7.44 -6.60
N ILE A 273 -5.60 -6.51 -6.60
CA ILE A 273 -5.87 -5.07 -6.64
C ILE A 273 -6.13 -4.65 -8.09
N GLN A 274 -5.30 -5.09 -9.03
CA GLN A 274 -5.40 -4.70 -10.45
C GLN A 274 -6.76 -5.04 -11.07
N GLU A 275 -7.31 -6.22 -10.76
CA GLU A 275 -8.61 -6.68 -11.25
C GLU A 275 -9.78 -5.80 -10.81
N GLN A 276 -9.60 -5.04 -9.73
CA GLN A 276 -10.62 -4.18 -9.14
C GLN A 276 -10.41 -2.69 -9.46
N ILE A 277 -9.39 -2.34 -10.25
CA ILE A 277 -9.19 -0.97 -10.75
C ILE A 277 -9.90 -0.85 -12.10
N PRO A 278 -11.12 -0.28 -12.17
CA PRO A 278 -11.75 -0.02 -13.47
C PRO A 278 -11.00 1.10 -14.19
N ASP A 279 -11.07 1.10 -15.53
CA ASP A 279 -10.42 2.14 -16.33
C ASP A 279 -10.97 3.54 -16.05
N SER A 280 -12.23 3.64 -15.62
CA SER A 280 -12.86 4.89 -15.19
C SER A 280 -12.22 5.48 -13.93
N SER A 281 -11.61 4.67 -13.08
CA SER A 281 -10.95 5.10 -11.83
C SER A 281 -9.46 5.37 -12.01
N LEU A 282 -8.99 5.43 -13.26
CA LEU A 282 -7.63 5.81 -13.60
C LEU A 282 -7.51 7.33 -13.72
N ASN A 283 -6.61 7.92 -12.95
CA ASN A 283 -6.27 9.33 -13.04
C ASN A 283 -7.49 10.25 -12.80
N LEU A 284 -8.25 9.95 -11.74
CA LEU A 284 -9.35 10.78 -11.24
C LEU A 284 -8.86 12.14 -10.74
N THR A 285 -9.76 13.12 -10.78
CA THR A 285 -9.65 14.35 -9.98
C THR A 285 -10.00 14.07 -8.51
N VAL A 286 -9.72 15.03 -7.62
CA VAL A 286 -10.05 14.90 -6.20
C VAL A 286 -11.58 14.80 -6.01
N ASP A 287 -12.34 15.70 -6.63
CA ASP A 287 -13.82 15.67 -6.56
C ASP A 287 -14.41 14.36 -7.10
N GLU A 288 -13.92 13.86 -8.24
CA GLU A 288 -14.39 12.59 -8.82
C GLU A 288 -14.09 11.42 -7.88
N ALA A 289 -12.90 11.38 -7.29
CA ALA A 289 -12.51 10.34 -6.33
C ALA A 289 -13.45 10.33 -5.11
N VAL A 290 -13.83 11.52 -4.63
CA VAL A 290 -14.76 11.68 -3.51
C VAL A 290 -16.18 11.21 -3.88
N GLN A 291 -16.64 11.46 -5.11
CA GLN A 291 -17.94 10.93 -5.57
C GLN A 291 -17.93 9.40 -5.68
N VAL A 292 -16.85 8.82 -6.21
CA VAL A 292 -16.67 7.37 -6.26
C VAL A 292 -16.66 6.78 -4.85
N ALA A 293 -15.93 7.40 -3.92
CA ALA A 293 -15.91 7.01 -2.51
C ALA A 293 -17.30 7.06 -1.86
N LYS A 294 -18.08 8.12 -2.09
CA LYS A 294 -19.47 8.23 -1.59
C LYS A 294 -20.36 7.10 -2.14
N GLY A 295 -20.28 6.85 -3.44
CA GLY A 295 -21.06 5.79 -4.11
C GLY A 295 -20.71 4.41 -3.54
N PHE A 296 -19.41 4.13 -3.42
CA PHE A 296 -18.90 2.89 -2.85
C PHE A 296 -19.36 2.67 -1.41
N LEU A 297 -19.18 3.66 -0.52
CA LEU A 297 -19.55 3.53 0.88
C LEU A 297 -21.05 3.32 1.07
N ARG A 298 -21.89 4.00 0.28
CA ARG A 298 -23.35 3.81 0.33
C ARG A 298 -23.77 2.41 -0.09
N ALA A 299 -23.13 1.85 -1.12
CA ALA A 299 -23.39 0.49 -1.56
C ALA A 299 -22.90 -0.54 -0.53
N MET A 300 -21.72 -0.31 0.07
CA MET A 300 -21.11 -1.26 1.02
C MET A 300 -21.72 -1.21 2.42
N ALA A 301 -22.36 -0.11 2.80
CA ALA A 301 -23.05 0.06 4.08
C ALA A 301 -24.36 -0.75 4.19
N GLN A 302 -24.85 -1.33 3.08
CA GLN A 302 -26.00 -2.23 3.11
C GLN A 302 -25.67 -3.52 3.87
N PRO A 303 -26.65 -4.15 4.56
CA PRO A 303 -26.42 -5.39 5.28
C PRO A 303 -25.96 -6.48 4.30
N PHE A 304 -24.84 -7.11 4.62
CA PHE A 304 -24.26 -8.20 3.84
C PHE A 304 -24.26 -9.45 4.69
N ARG A 305 -25.15 -10.40 4.37
CA ARG A 305 -25.34 -11.62 5.17
C ARG A 305 -24.45 -12.73 4.65
N GLN A 306 -24.29 -13.76 5.47
CA GLN A 306 -23.54 -14.96 5.08
C GLN A 306 -24.21 -15.68 3.90
N GLU A 307 -25.54 -15.60 3.78
CA GLU A 307 -26.31 -16.17 2.69
C GLU A 307 -25.88 -15.60 1.32
N ASP A 308 -25.57 -14.31 1.25
CA ASP A 308 -25.10 -13.64 0.03
C ASP A 308 -23.70 -14.11 -0.40
N GLN A 309 -22.97 -14.75 0.51
CA GLN A 309 -21.63 -15.28 0.25
C GLN A 309 -21.65 -16.72 -0.24
N LEU A 310 -22.71 -17.47 0.06
CA LEU A 310 -22.80 -18.91 -0.22
C LEU A 310 -22.78 -19.16 -1.75
N GLY A 311 -21.96 -20.12 -2.17
CA GLY A 311 -21.81 -20.50 -3.58
C GLY A 311 -20.87 -19.62 -4.41
N LEU A 312 -20.41 -18.48 -3.87
CA LEU A 312 -19.44 -17.60 -4.53
C LEU A 312 -18.15 -17.48 -3.72
N SER A 313 -18.23 -16.83 -2.56
CA SER A 313 -17.09 -16.54 -1.71
C SER A 313 -16.96 -17.46 -0.50
N LEU A 314 -18.04 -18.14 -0.14
CA LEU A 314 -18.12 -19.17 0.90
C LEU A 314 -18.71 -20.43 0.28
N LEU A 315 -18.11 -21.58 0.55
CA LEU A 315 -18.54 -22.87 -0.02
C LEU A 315 -18.96 -23.82 1.10
N THR A 316 -20.09 -24.53 0.90
CA THR A 316 -20.52 -25.61 1.80
C THR A 316 -19.89 -26.95 1.40
N MET A 317 -19.95 -27.93 2.29
CA MET A 317 -19.41 -29.26 2.04
C MET A 317 -20.05 -29.94 0.81
N GLU A 318 -21.36 -29.75 0.61
CA GLU A 318 -22.08 -30.28 -0.55
C GLU A 318 -21.64 -29.59 -1.85
N GLN A 319 -21.40 -28.26 -1.81
CA GLN A 319 -20.92 -27.50 -2.96
C GLN A 319 -19.51 -27.92 -3.39
N LEU A 320 -18.65 -28.33 -2.45
CA LEU A 320 -17.30 -28.83 -2.75
C LEU A 320 -17.31 -30.17 -3.51
N GLN A 321 -18.39 -30.94 -3.40
CA GLN A 321 -18.54 -32.19 -4.15
C GLN A 321 -19.02 -31.96 -5.59
N CYS A 322 -19.46 -30.74 -5.91
CA CYS A 322 -19.91 -30.38 -7.25
C CYS A 322 -18.72 -30.13 -8.18
N GLN A 323 -18.68 -30.84 -9.32
CA GLN A 323 -17.59 -30.70 -10.31
C GLN A 323 -17.50 -29.29 -10.91
N GLU A 324 -18.62 -28.57 -11.03
CA GLU A 324 -18.63 -27.20 -11.55
C GLU A 324 -17.88 -26.23 -10.63
N VAL A 325 -18.01 -26.43 -9.31
CA VAL A 325 -17.31 -25.59 -8.32
C VAL A 325 -15.80 -25.87 -8.36
N LEU A 326 -15.40 -27.13 -8.52
CA LEU A 326 -13.99 -27.50 -8.66
C LEU A 326 -13.37 -26.86 -9.92
N GLN A 327 -14.07 -26.90 -11.06
CA GLN A 327 -13.60 -26.22 -12.28
C GLN A 327 -13.46 -24.71 -12.11
N ARG A 328 -14.37 -24.06 -11.36
CA ARG A 328 -14.26 -22.62 -11.05
C ARG A 328 -13.06 -22.32 -10.15
N LEU A 329 -12.76 -23.18 -9.17
CA LEU A 329 -11.60 -23.03 -8.29
C LEU A 329 -10.29 -23.16 -9.08
N GLU A 330 -10.22 -24.09 -10.03
CA GLU A 330 -9.06 -24.25 -10.92
C GLU A 330 -8.82 -23.00 -11.79
N GLN A 331 -9.89 -22.37 -12.29
CA GLN A 331 -9.78 -21.12 -13.08
C GLN A 331 -9.25 -19.92 -12.28
N GLY A 332 -9.49 -19.89 -10.97
CA GLY A 332 -9.03 -18.81 -10.08
C GLY A 332 -7.53 -18.86 -9.75
N VAL A 333 -6.87 -19.97 -10.09
CA VAL A 333 -5.42 -20.16 -9.90
C VAL A 333 -4.72 -19.95 -11.24
N GLN A 334 -3.85 -18.96 -11.34
CA GLN A 334 -2.89 -18.90 -12.45
C GLN A 334 -1.51 -19.26 -11.96
N GLN A 335 -0.91 -20.24 -12.62
CA GLN A 335 0.50 -20.56 -12.48
C GLN A 335 1.30 -19.71 -13.47
N LEU A 336 2.40 -19.13 -12.99
CA LEU A 336 3.37 -18.35 -13.75
C LEU A 336 4.60 -19.19 -14.11
#